data_AF-A0A5K1BY01-F1
#
_entry.id   AF-A0A5K1BY01-F1
#
_cell.length_a   1.000
_cell.length_b   1.000
_cell.length_c   1.000
_cell.angle_alpha   90.00
_cell.angle_beta   90.00
_cell.angle_gamma   90.00
#
_symmetry.space_group_name_H-M   'P 1'
#
loop_
_entity.id
_entity.type
_entity.pdbx_description
1 polymer ?
#
loop_
_entity_poly.entity_id
_entity_poly.type
_entity_poly.pdbx_seq_one_letter_code
_entity_poly.pdbx_strand_id
1 'polypeptide(L)'
;ELVYVPENVSVPITLKSREYEVFTIVPVMKLHNRTRFAPIGLIKMFNSGGAIMELLYEPTRSSSVSIKVRGCGHFCAYSSAIPKRITVDSHETAYEYDKNTGMINLVLGIPEKELYLWDMVIDF
;
A
#
# COMPACT_ATOMS: atom_id res chain seq x y z
N GLU A 1 12.18 -3.54 4.70
CA GLU A 1 11.55 -4.83 5.03
C GLU A 1 10.09 -4.60 5.34
N LEU A 2 9.19 -5.53 5.01
CA LEU A 2 7.77 -5.45 5.36
C LEU A 2 7.46 -6.51 6.42
N VAL A 3 6.90 -6.08 7.54
CA VAL A 3 6.55 -6.97 8.66
C VAL A 3 5.08 -6.76 9.00
N TYR A 4 4.29 -7.83 8.91
CA TYR A 4 2.93 -7.83 9.44
C TYR A 4 2.97 -8.12 10.94
N VAL A 5 2.42 -7.20 11.75
CA VAL A 5 2.33 -7.34 13.20
C VAL A 5 0.89 -7.72 13.57
N PRO A 6 0.64 -8.96 14.05
CA PRO A 6 -0.68 -9.37 14.50
C PRO A 6 -1.13 -8.61 15.75
N GLU A 7 -2.43 -8.67 16.03
CA GLU A 7 -2.98 -8.16 17.29
C GLU A 7 -2.26 -8.80 18.50
N ASN A 8 -1.95 -7.97 19.50
CA ASN A 8 -1.27 -8.37 20.74
C ASN A 8 0.15 -8.93 20.57
N VAL A 9 0.79 -8.69 19.43
CA VAL A 9 2.20 -8.99 19.19
C VAL A 9 3.02 -7.70 19.21
N SER A 10 4.23 -7.75 19.77
CA SER A 10 5.19 -6.64 19.71
C SER A 10 6.41 -7.01 18.86
N VAL A 11 6.97 -6.03 18.17
CA VAL A 11 8.24 -6.16 17.46
C VAL A 11 9.31 -5.42 18.26
N PRO A 12 10.31 -6.13 18.82
CA PRO A 12 11.37 -5.46 19.56
C PRO A 12 12.28 -4.68 18.60
N ILE A 13 12.57 -3.42 18.94
CA ILE A 13 13.49 -2.56 18.21
C ILE A 13 14.59 -2.15 19.18
N THR A 14 15.86 -2.31 18.77
CA THR A 14 17.03 -1.91 19.55
C THR A 14 17.94 -1.07 18.67
N LEU A 15 18.31 0.12 19.13
CA LEU A 15 19.24 1.04 18.48
C LEU A 15 20.42 1.31 19.43
N LYS A 16 21.65 1.43 18.90
CA LYS A 16 22.81 1.84 19.71
C LYS A 16 22.84 3.35 19.91
N SER A 17 23.79 3.81 20.72
CA SER A 17 24.03 5.24 20.92
C SER A 17 24.26 5.94 19.57
N ARG A 18 23.44 6.96 19.27
CA ARG A 18 23.46 7.76 18.04
C ARG A 18 23.04 7.02 16.75
N GLU A 19 22.39 5.86 16.85
CA GLU A 19 21.73 5.23 15.70
C GLU A 19 20.28 5.73 15.54
N TYR A 20 19.76 5.69 14.32
CA TYR A 20 18.38 5.99 14.00
C TYR A 20 17.86 5.04 12.90
N GLU A 21 16.55 4.84 12.86
CA GLU A 21 15.85 4.12 11.80
C GLU A 21 14.48 4.78 11.58
N VAL A 22 13.97 4.71 10.34
CA VAL A 22 12.67 5.28 9.97
C VAL A 22 11.71 4.16 9.63
N PHE A 23 10.63 4.05 10.41
CA PHE A 23 9.57 3.08 10.18
C PHE A 23 8.30 3.77 9.69
N THR A 24 7.65 3.17 8.69
CA THR A 24 6.27 3.49 8.34
C THR A 24 5.36 2.44 8.96
N ILE A 25 4.43 2.89 9.80
CA ILE A 25 3.40 2.03 10.40
C ILE A 25 2.07 2.36 9.74
N VAL A 26 1.38 1.32 9.26
CA VAL A 26 0.11 1.46 8.56
C VAL A 26 -0.92 0.53 9.20
N PRO A 27 -2.13 1.02 9.53
CA PRO A 27 -3.19 0.17 10.05
C PRO A 27 -3.65 -0.83 8.99
N VAL A 28 -3.91 -2.05 9.42
CA VAL A 28 -4.44 -3.12 8.56
C VAL A 28 -5.95 -3.16 8.70
N MET A 29 -6.64 -3.03 7.56
CA MET A 29 -8.09 -3.10 7.48
C MET A 29 -8.53 -4.47 6.98
N LYS A 30 -9.62 -5.01 7.54
CA LYS A 30 -10.23 -6.27 7.08
C LYS A 30 -11.38 -5.96 6.13
N LEU A 31 -11.23 -6.37 4.88
CA LEU A 31 -12.23 -6.23 3.82
C LEU A 31 -13.37 -7.24 3.98
N HIS A 32 -14.45 -7.05 3.21
CA HIS A 32 -15.63 -7.91 3.24
C HIS A 32 -15.31 -9.39 2.96
N ASN A 33 -14.44 -9.69 1.98
CA ASN A 33 -13.95 -11.05 1.70
C ASN A 33 -12.93 -11.59 2.72
N ARG A 34 -12.77 -10.94 3.88
CA ARG A 34 -11.81 -11.27 4.94
C ARG A 34 -10.33 -11.04 4.57
N THR A 35 -10.04 -10.46 3.41
CA THR A 35 -8.69 -10.02 3.06
C THR A 35 -8.26 -8.92 4.02
N ARG A 36 -7.04 -9.02 4.54
CA ARG A 36 -6.39 -7.98 5.34
C ARG A 36 -5.55 -7.13 4.40
N PHE A 37 -5.77 -5.83 4.38
CA PHE A 37 -5.12 -4.90 3.47
C PHE A 37 -4.58 -3.68 4.20
N ALA A 38 -3.43 -3.15 3.80
CA ALA A 38 -2.88 -1.89 4.29
C ALA A 38 -2.13 -1.14 3.18
N PRO A 39 -2.50 0.09 2.82
CA PRO A 39 -1.80 0.86 1.80
C PRO A 39 -0.57 1.58 2.40
N ILE A 40 0.63 1.29 1.90
CA ILE A 40 1.89 1.87 2.43
C ILE A 40 2.25 3.17 1.71
N GLY A 41 1.92 3.28 0.43
CA GLY A 41 2.21 4.46 -0.38
C GLY A 41 3.54 4.37 -1.11
N LEU A 42 4.20 5.51 -1.33
CA LEU A 42 5.43 5.58 -2.12
C LEU A 42 6.67 5.29 -1.26
N ILE A 43 7.25 4.10 -1.40
CA ILE A 43 8.29 3.58 -0.48
C ILE A 43 9.70 4.17 -0.68
N LYS A 44 9.90 4.98 -1.72
CA LYS A 44 11.13 5.76 -1.91
C LYS A 44 11.01 7.19 -1.34
N MET A 45 10.05 7.42 -0.44
CA MET A 45 9.83 8.67 0.28
C MET A 45 9.90 8.43 1.81
N PHE A 46 10.38 9.41 2.57
CA PHE A 46 10.41 9.30 4.05
C PHE A 46 9.00 9.21 4.68
N ASN A 47 8.02 9.90 4.08
CA ASN A 47 6.61 9.80 4.46
C ASN A 47 5.83 9.12 3.31
N SER A 48 5.98 7.80 3.19
CA SER A 48 5.36 7.05 2.09
C SER A 48 3.84 7.19 2.08
N GLY A 49 3.21 7.15 3.27
CA GLY A 49 1.76 7.31 3.43
C GLY A 49 1.26 8.71 3.07
N GLY A 50 2.11 9.73 3.17
CA GLY A 50 1.80 11.10 2.75
C GLY A 50 1.53 11.26 1.25
N ALA A 51 1.87 10.26 0.43
CA ALA A 51 1.50 10.20 -0.97
C ALA A 51 0.02 9.82 -1.19
N ILE A 52 -0.63 9.19 -0.19
CA ILE A 52 -2.03 8.76 -0.28
C ILE A 52 -2.92 9.94 0.09
N MET A 53 -3.70 10.41 -0.89
CA MET A 53 -4.59 11.56 -0.74
C MET A 53 -6.01 11.15 -0.37
N GLU A 54 -6.48 10.02 -0.90
CA GLU A 54 -7.79 9.47 -0.59
C GLU A 54 -7.70 7.95 -0.54
N LEU A 55 -8.51 7.33 0.33
CA LEU A 55 -8.56 5.89 0.52
C LEU A 55 -10.00 5.49 0.83
N LEU A 56 -10.57 4.64 -0.02
CA LEU A 56 -11.93 4.15 0.11
C LEU A 56 -11.92 2.62 0.07
N TYR A 57 -12.47 2.03 1.11
CA TYR A 57 -12.72 0.60 1.20
C TYR A 57 -14.18 0.37 0.82
N GLU A 58 -14.44 -0.38 -0.26
CA GLU A 58 -15.81 -0.64 -0.68
C GLU A 58 -16.52 -1.61 0.30
N PRO A 59 -17.59 -1.17 0.99
CA PRO A 59 -18.16 -1.94 2.09
C PRO A 59 -19.16 -3.01 1.66
N THR A 60 -19.76 -2.94 0.46
CA THR A 60 -21.05 -3.62 0.23
C THR A 60 -21.13 -4.59 -0.95
N ARG A 61 -20.29 -4.49 -1.99
CA ARG A 61 -20.48 -5.31 -3.22
C ARG A 61 -19.22 -5.90 -3.83
N SER A 62 -18.10 -5.20 -3.77
CA SER A 62 -16.81 -5.66 -4.26
C SER A 62 -15.80 -5.57 -3.13
N SER A 63 -14.93 -6.56 -3.00
CA SER A 63 -13.75 -6.41 -2.14
C SER A 63 -12.71 -5.63 -2.92
N SER A 64 -12.97 -4.33 -3.10
CA SER A 64 -12.08 -3.43 -3.81
C SER A 64 -11.64 -2.29 -2.91
N VAL A 65 -10.44 -1.76 -3.20
CA VAL A 65 -9.86 -0.62 -2.50
C VAL A 65 -9.50 0.43 -3.55
N SER A 66 -10.08 1.62 -3.41
CA SER A 66 -9.77 2.77 -4.26
C SER A 66 -8.82 3.71 -3.53
N ILE A 67 -7.78 4.16 -4.22
CA ILE A 67 -6.70 4.95 -3.65
C ILE A 67 -6.35 6.09 -4.60
N LYS A 68 -6.41 7.35 -4.13
CA LYS A 68 -5.81 8.47 -4.86
C LYS A 68 -4.39 8.67 -4.37
N VAL A 69 -3.43 8.64 -5.29
CA VAL A 69 -2.00 8.75 -4.96
C VAL A 69 -1.37 9.91 -5.69
N ARG A 70 -0.54 10.69 -5.01
CA ARG A 70 0.29 11.75 -5.60
C ARG A 70 1.76 11.34 -5.61
N GLY A 71 2.43 11.59 -6.74
CA GLY A 71 3.87 11.34 -6.89
C GLY A 71 4.16 10.32 -7.99
N CYS A 72 5.33 9.69 -7.94
CA CYS A 72 5.78 8.69 -8.92
C CYS A 72 6.69 7.64 -8.26
N GLY A 73 6.97 6.55 -8.97
CA GLY A 73 7.85 5.47 -8.53
C GLY A 73 7.11 4.32 -7.85
N HIS A 74 7.80 3.61 -6.96
CA HIS A 74 7.30 2.38 -6.34
C HIS A 74 6.21 2.67 -5.31
N PHE A 75 4.99 2.24 -5.63
CA PHE A 75 3.87 2.16 -4.70
C PHE A 75 3.82 0.76 -4.08
N CYS A 76 3.66 0.71 -2.76
CA CYS A 76 3.58 -0.52 -2.00
C CYS A 76 2.29 -0.61 -1.18
N ALA A 77 1.78 -1.82 -1.02
CA ALA A 77 0.73 -2.16 -0.08
C ALA A 77 0.96 -3.56 0.49
N TYR A 78 0.37 -3.84 1.65
CA TYR A 78 0.24 -5.20 2.17
C TYR A 78 -1.14 -5.75 1.84
N SER A 79 -1.19 -7.03 1.46
CA SER A 79 -2.41 -7.80 1.34
C SER A 79 -2.21 -9.27 1.73
N SER A 80 -3.12 -9.81 2.54
CA SER A 80 -3.13 -11.24 2.86
C SER A 80 -3.65 -12.14 1.74
N ALA A 81 -4.11 -11.56 0.63
CA ALA A 81 -4.57 -12.29 -0.55
C ALA A 81 -4.03 -11.63 -1.83
N ILE A 82 -3.84 -12.42 -2.87
CA ILE A 82 -3.40 -11.93 -4.18
C ILE A 82 -4.56 -11.12 -4.79
N PRO A 83 -4.35 -9.85 -5.21
CA PRO A 83 -5.34 -9.12 -5.98
C PRO A 83 -5.72 -9.88 -7.26
N LYS A 84 -6.97 -9.76 -7.71
CA LYS A 84 -7.36 -10.24 -9.05
C LYS A 84 -6.79 -9.32 -10.13
N ARG A 85 -6.83 -8.01 -9.88
CA ARG A 85 -6.41 -6.97 -10.82
C ARG A 85 -6.08 -5.68 -10.07
N ILE A 86 -5.16 -4.90 -10.63
CA ILE A 86 -4.93 -3.52 -10.23
C ILE A 86 -5.06 -2.64 -11.46
N THR A 87 -5.80 -1.53 -11.34
CA THR A 87 -5.90 -0.51 -12.39
C THR A 87 -5.36 0.81 -11.90
N VAL A 88 -4.66 1.54 -12.76
CA VAL A 88 -4.23 2.93 -12.56
C VAL A 88 -4.84 3.77 -13.68
N ASP A 89 -5.61 4.79 -13.33
CA ASP A 89 -6.41 5.62 -14.25
C ASP A 89 -7.24 4.78 -15.22
N SER A 90 -7.92 3.76 -14.66
CA SER A 90 -8.72 2.78 -15.41
C SER A 90 -7.95 1.85 -16.37
N HIS A 91 -6.62 1.89 -16.38
CA HIS A 91 -5.79 0.98 -17.17
C HIS A 91 -5.23 -0.13 -16.29
N GLU A 92 -5.44 -1.38 -16.70
CA GLU A 92 -4.86 -2.53 -16.00
C GLU A 92 -3.33 -2.43 -15.99
N THR A 93 -2.76 -2.55 -14.80
CA THR A 93 -1.34 -2.29 -14.54
C THR A 93 -0.70 -3.54 -13.94
N ALA A 94 0.44 -3.94 -14.48
CA ALA A 94 1.22 -5.04 -13.93
C ALA A 94 1.71 -4.72 -12.51
N TYR A 95 1.72 -5.74 -11.67
CA TYR A 95 2.19 -5.65 -10.29
C TYR A 95 2.89 -6.94 -9.88
N GLU A 96 3.72 -6.84 -8.85
CA GLU A 96 4.36 -7.97 -8.20
C GLU A 96 3.64 -8.28 -6.89
N TYR A 97 3.48 -9.56 -6.57
CA TYR A 97 2.98 -10.02 -5.28
C TYR A 97 3.94 -11.04 -4.65
N ASP A 98 4.49 -10.69 -3.50
CA ASP A 98 5.29 -11.61 -2.69
C ASP A 98 4.38 -12.41 -1.76
N LYS A 99 4.24 -13.71 -2.04
CA LYS A 99 3.41 -14.63 -1.25
C LYS A 99 3.91 -14.84 0.18
N ASN A 100 5.20 -14.62 0.44
CA ASN A 100 5.78 -14.83 1.77
C ASN A 100 5.46 -13.67 2.71
N THR A 101 5.49 -12.44 2.19
CA THR A 101 5.28 -11.22 2.98
C THR A 101 3.89 -10.60 2.81
N GLY A 102 3.17 -10.98 1.75
CA GLY A 102 1.93 -10.33 1.34
C GLY A 102 2.13 -8.96 0.69
N MET A 103 3.36 -8.64 0.27
CA MET A 103 3.69 -7.35 -0.33
C MET A 103 3.19 -7.26 -1.77
N ILE A 104 2.45 -6.19 -2.08
CA ILE A 104 2.11 -5.75 -3.42
C ILE A 104 3.07 -4.61 -3.79
N ASN A 105 3.67 -4.67 -4.98
CA ASN A 105 4.52 -3.62 -5.51
C ASN A 105 4.12 -3.29 -6.96
N LEU A 106 3.93 -2.01 -7.27
CA LEU A 106 3.76 -1.53 -8.64
C LEU A 106 4.43 -0.17 -8.83
N VAL A 107 4.69 0.20 -10.09
CA VAL A 107 5.40 1.44 -10.42
C VAL A 107 4.43 2.45 -11.03
N LEU A 108 4.30 3.60 -10.39
CA LEU A 108 3.60 4.77 -10.94
C LEU A 108 4.54 5.57 -11.82
N GLY A 109 4.05 5.97 -13.00
CA GLY A 109 4.80 6.77 -13.97
C GLY A 109 5.09 8.19 -13.48
N ILE A 110 5.79 8.96 -14.31
CA ILE A 110 6.00 10.39 -14.07
C ILE A 110 4.74 11.14 -14.53
N PRO A 111 4.09 11.92 -13.65
CA PRO A 111 2.90 12.67 -14.03
C PRO A 111 3.24 13.81 -14.99
N GLU A 112 2.38 14.06 -15.98
CA GLU A 112 2.56 15.14 -16.97
C GLU A 112 2.25 16.54 -16.42
N LYS A 113 1.54 16.60 -15.29
CA LYS A 113 1.07 17.84 -14.68
C LYS A 113 1.41 17.88 -13.20
N GLU A 114 1.66 19.08 -12.68
CA GLU A 114 1.81 19.28 -11.25
C GLU A 114 0.53 18.85 -10.50
N LEU A 115 0.73 18.35 -9.28
CA LEU A 115 -0.34 17.91 -8.38
C LEU A 115 -1.26 16.78 -8.92
N TYR A 116 -0.85 16.09 -9.99
CA TYR A 116 -1.58 14.94 -10.53
C TYR A 116 -1.91 13.90 -9.45
N LEU A 117 -3.11 13.36 -9.53
CA LEU A 117 -3.63 12.32 -8.64
C LEU A 117 -3.92 11.07 -9.46
N TRP A 118 -3.08 10.06 -9.30
CA TRP A 118 -3.31 8.73 -9.85
C TRP A 118 -4.57 8.13 -9.22
N ASP A 119 -5.44 7.58 -10.05
CA ASP A 119 -6.63 6.84 -9.61
C ASP A 119 -6.37 5.34 -9.61
N MET A 120 -6.07 4.79 -8.44
CA MET A 120 -5.76 3.37 -8.30
C MET A 120 -6.96 2.61 -7.75
N VAL A 121 -7.26 1.45 -8.35
CA VAL A 121 -8.24 0.49 -7.81
C VAL A 121 -7.60 -0.88 -7.74
N ILE A 122 -7.72 -1.52 -6.58
CA ILE A 122 -7.25 -2.89 -6.33
C ILE A 122 -8.49 -3.76 -6.11
N ASP A 123 -8.70 -4.74 -6.98
CA ASP A 123 -9.82 -5.67 -6.92
C ASP A 123 -9.39 -7.02 -6.32
N PHE A 124 -10.13 -7.55 -5.35
CA PHE A 124 -9.92 -8.86 -4.72
C PHE A 124 -11.03 -9.88 -5.02
#